data_AF-A0A5S4X4K1-F1
#
_entry.id   AF-A0A5S4X4K1-F1
#
_cell.length_a   1.000
_cell.length_b   1.000
_cell.length_c   1.000
_cell.angle_alpha   90.00
_cell.angle_beta   90.00
_cell.angle_gamma   90.00
#
_symmetry.space_group_name_H-M   'P 1'
#
loop_
_entity.id
_entity.type
_entity.pdbx_description
1 polymer ?
#
loop_
_entity_poly.entity_id
_entity_poly.type
_entity_poly.pdbx_seq_one_letter_code
_entity_poly.pdbx_strand_id
1 'polypeptide(L)'
;MDIATHVFSALYQFGDAFAFLVLSACGLAVIFGMMGVINLAHGEFIMCGAYVTAATVHAGLPLPLGILAGTIISALVGVLVELAVIRHLYDRPLDTIVATWGLSLIATQGTLIMVGSTMAGVGTPFGSFQVGDYSYSIYRIVLFCAALGVLAGLYALFNWTRFGVLARATIQVPHMASALGVDTRLIYSLTFACGAGLAGLAGGLYAPTMTLVPTMGATFIMEAFVTVVIGGADVFLGTAPAGGLLAIVKSGMTSWQGQLFGQIGLLVAVIIVVRVLPKGISGFVLRERT
;
A
#
# COMPACT_ATOMS: atom_id res chain seq x y z
N MET A 1 2.74 -34.16 15.03
CA MET A 1 2.64 -32.79 14.48
C MET A 1 1.75 -32.02 15.43
N ASP A 2 2.32 -31.08 16.19
CA ASP A 2 1.63 -30.47 17.32
C ASP A 2 0.64 -29.41 16.85
N ILE A 3 -0.60 -29.44 17.36
CA ILE A 3 -1.65 -28.46 17.04
C ILE A 3 -1.13 -27.02 17.22
N ALA A 4 -0.27 -26.79 18.22
CA ALA A 4 0.40 -25.53 18.47
C ALA A 4 1.23 -25.02 17.27
N THR A 5 1.97 -25.90 16.60
CA THR A 5 2.79 -25.54 15.42
C THR A 5 1.93 -25.17 14.21
N HIS A 6 0.79 -25.85 14.02
CA HIS A 6 -0.16 -25.50 12.95
C HIS A 6 -0.84 -24.15 13.20
N VAL A 7 -1.29 -23.90 14.43
CA VAL A 7 -1.90 -22.62 14.82
C VAL A 7 -0.89 -21.48 14.65
N PHE A 8 0.35 -21.68 15.07
CA PHE A 8 1.41 -20.69 14.90
C PHE A 8 1.69 -20.38 13.42
N SER A 9 1.83 -21.43 12.60
CA SER A 9 2.03 -21.27 11.15
C SER A 9 0.89 -20.49 10.49
N ALA A 10 -0.35 -20.81 10.85
CA ALA A 10 -1.53 -20.12 10.31
C ALA A 10 -1.55 -18.63 10.70
N LEU A 11 -1.27 -18.31 11.96
CA LEU A 11 -1.18 -16.92 12.44
C LEU A 11 -0.04 -16.15 11.76
N TYR A 12 1.11 -16.79 11.58
CA TYR A 12 2.26 -16.19 10.91
C TYR A 12 1.95 -15.87 9.44
N GLN A 13 1.34 -16.82 8.71
CA GLN A 13 0.95 -16.61 7.31
C GLN A 13 -0.15 -15.55 7.17
N PHE A 14 -1.11 -15.53 8.10
CA PHE A 14 -2.10 -14.45 8.17
C PHE A 14 -1.42 -13.10 8.37
N GLY A 15 -0.51 -12.99 9.33
CA GLY A 15 0.21 -11.75 9.64
C GLY A 15 1.02 -11.23 8.45
N ASP A 16 1.71 -12.12 7.74
CA ASP A 16 2.46 -11.77 6.53
C ASP A 16 1.55 -11.28 5.39
N ALA A 17 0.46 -12.01 5.11
CA ALA A 17 -0.51 -11.63 4.10
C ALA A 17 -1.21 -10.31 4.46
N PHE A 18 -1.61 -10.12 5.72
CA PHE A 18 -2.22 -8.90 6.22
C PHE A 18 -1.26 -7.72 6.08
N ALA A 19 -0.01 -7.88 6.51
CA ALA A 19 1.01 -6.84 6.38
C ALA A 19 1.19 -6.41 4.93
N PHE A 20 1.28 -7.38 4.01
CA PHE A 20 1.47 -7.11 2.59
C PHE A 20 0.29 -6.33 2.01
N LEU A 21 -0.93 -6.81 2.23
CA LEU A 21 -2.14 -6.19 1.71
C LEU A 21 -2.34 -4.79 2.30
N VAL A 22 -2.18 -4.62 3.61
CA VAL A 22 -2.38 -3.32 4.28
C VAL A 22 -1.30 -2.32 3.90
N LEU A 23 -0.01 -2.68 3.99
CA LEU A 23 1.08 -1.74 3.67
C LEU A 23 1.03 -1.31 2.20
N SER A 24 0.76 -2.23 1.28
CA SER A 24 0.64 -1.90 -0.15
C SER A 24 -0.61 -1.05 -0.45
N ALA A 25 -1.74 -1.33 0.22
CA ALA A 25 -3.01 -0.67 -0.01
C ALA A 25 -3.16 0.69 0.70
N CYS A 26 -2.56 0.91 1.87
CA CYS A 26 -2.79 2.12 2.68
C CYS A 26 -2.54 3.42 1.90
N GLY A 27 -1.44 3.51 1.16
CA GLY A 27 -1.15 4.71 0.36
C GLY A 27 -2.15 4.91 -0.77
N LEU A 28 -2.57 3.83 -1.44
CA LEU A 28 -3.57 3.86 -2.49
C LEU A 28 -4.95 4.22 -1.93
N ALA A 29 -5.31 3.70 -0.75
CA ALA A 29 -6.55 3.98 -0.05
C ALA A 29 -6.66 5.45 0.32
N VAL A 30 -5.56 6.07 0.75
CA VAL A 30 -5.52 7.52 1.02
C VAL A 30 -5.72 8.32 -0.27
N ILE A 31 -5.00 8.00 -1.35
CA ILE A 31 -5.13 8.73 -2.63
C ILE A 31 -6.54 8.57 -3.20
N PHE A 32 -7.00 7.33 -3.33
CA PHE A 32 -8.29 6.99 -3.89
C PHE A 32 -9.45 7.51 -3.04
N GLY A 33 -9.39 7.29 -1.73
CA GLY A 33 -10.46 7.68 -0.81
C GLY A 33 -10.69 9.18 -0.72
N MET A 34 -9.64 9.97 -0.95
CA MET A 34 -9.68 11.42 -0.80
C MET A 34 -9.90 12.16 -2.13
N MET A 35 -9.32 11.66 -3.22
CA MET A 35 -9.40 12.35 -4.53
C MET A 35 -10.33 11.64 -5.52
N GLY A 36 -10.76 10.41 -5.26
CA GLY A 36 -11.53 9.61 -6.21
C GLY A 36 -10.74 9.21 -7.46
N VAL A 37 -9.41 9.38 -7.43
CA VAL A 37 -8.52 9.14 -8.56
C VAL A 37 -7.94 7.73 -8.46
N ILE A 38 -8.09 6.96 -9.53
CA ILE A 38 -7.44 5.66 -9.68
C ILE A 38 -6.01 5.91 -10.19
N ASN A 39 -5.02 5.57 -9.38
CA ASN A 39 -3.62 5.77 -9.69
C ASN A 39 -2.92 4.44 -10.00
N LEU A 40 -2.77 4.09 -11.29
CA LEU A 40 -2.06 2.87 -11.70
C LEU A 40 -0.54 2.95 -11.46
N ALA A 41 0.02 4.15 -11.34
CA ALA A 41 1.44 4.35 -11.03
C ALA A 41 1.76 4.14 -9.55
N HIS A 42 0.79 3.83 -8.68
CA HIS A 42 1.04 3.66 -7.24
C HIS A 42 2.09 2.58 -6.95
N GLY A 43 2.12 1.50 -7.74
CA GLY A 43 3.16 0.48 -7.65
C GLY A 43 4.58 0.99 -7.92
N GLU A 44 4.72 2.05 -8.71
CA GLU A 44 6.02 2.66 -9.00
C GLU A 44 6.55 3.50 -7.84
N PHE A 45 5.68 4.08 -7.01
CA PHE A 45 6.12 4.75 -5.79
C PHE A 45 6.64 3.74 -4.75
N ILE A 46 6.05 2.54 -4.72
CA ILE A 46 6.55 1.39 -3.95
C ILE A 46 7.91 0.97 -4.49
N MET A 47 8.02 0.80 -5.82
CA MET A 47 9.31 0.50 -6.48
C MET A 47 10.36 1.57 -6.13
N CYS A 48 10.04 2.85 -6.28
CA CYS A 48 10.95 3.96 -5.97
C CYS A 48 11.46 3.88 -4.53
N GLY A 49 10.57 3.65 -3.56
CA GLY A 49 10.94 3.51 -2.16
C GLY A 49 11.85 2.31 -1.91
N ALA A 50 11.59 1.19 -2.57
CA ALA A 50 12.41 -0.01 -2.46
C ALA A 50 13.82 0.18 -3.04
N TYR A 51 13.93 0.78 -4.22
CA TYR A 51 15.22 1.06 -4.88
C TYR A 51 16.04 2.09 -4.12
N VAL A 52 15.43 3.19 -3.66
CA VAL A 52 16.13 4.21 -2.85
C VAL A 52 16.60 3.60 -1.52
N THR A 53 15.76 2.79 -0.87
CA THR A 53 16.16 2.08 0.36
C THR A 53 17.35 1.17 0.10
N ALA A 54 17.31 0.36 -0.97
CA ALA A 54 18.43 -0.54 -1.27
C ALA A 54 19.70 0.23 -1.64
N ALA A 55 19.60 1.27 -2.48
CA ALA A 55 20.74 2.08 -2.89
C ALA A 55 21.41 2.77 -1.69
N THR A 56 20.62 3.35 -0.77
CA THR A 56 21.14 4.02 0.42
C THR A 56 21.78 3.02 1.40
N VAL A 57 21.21 1.83 1.56
CA VAL A 57 21.81 0.82 2.44
C VAL A 57 23.09 0.24 1.83
N HIS A 58 23.14 0.00 0.52
CA HIS A 58 24.39 -0.40 -0.16
C HIS A 58 25.46 0.69 -0.09
N ALA A 59 25.06 1.96 0.06
CA ALA A 59 25.97 3.08 0.34
C ALA A 59 26.42 3.18 1.81
N GLY A 60 25.97 2.27 2.69
CA GLY A 60 26.38 2.17 4.09
C GLY A 60 25.42 2.80 5.09
N LEU A 61 24.24 3.30 4.68
CA LEU A 61 23.24 3.77 5.64
C LEU A 61 22.58 2.59 6.37
N PRO A 62 22.24 2.73 7.66
CA PRO A 62 21.49 1.69 8.37
C PRO A 62 20.08 1.58 7.79
N LEU A 63 19.54 0.35 7.75
CA LEU A 63 18.25 0.03 7.14
C LEU A 63 17.10 0.98 7.53
N PRO A 64 16.89 1.35 8.81
CA PRO A 64 15.81 2.28 9.17
C PRO A 64 15.95 3.66 8.50
N LEU A 65 17.17 4.17 8.36
CA LEU A 65 17.42 5.44 7.66
C LEU A 65 17.25 5.29 6.15
N GLY A 66 17.60 4.12 5.58
CA GLY A 66 17.33 3.81 4.18
C GLY A 66 15.83 3.78 3.88
N ILE A 67 15.03 3.14 4.74
CA ILE A 67 13.56 3.12 4.63
C ILE A 67 12.97 4.53 4.73
N LEU A 68 13.49 5.35 5.65
CA LEU A 68 13.07 6.74 5.79
C LEU A 68 13.42 7.56 4.54
N ALA A 69 14.62 7.38 3.99
CA ALA A 69 15.03 8.02 2.75
C ALA A 69 14.13 7.61 1.57
N GLY A 70 13.83 6.31 1.43
CA GLY A 70 12.90 5.81 0.43
C GLY A 70 11.49 6.40 0.56
N THR A 71 10.98 6.48 1.80
CA THR A 71 9.69 7.11 2.11
C THR A 71 9.66 8.58 1.71
N ILE A 72 10.69 9.34 2.05
CA ILE A 72 10.79 10.78 1.76
C ILE A 72 10.92 11.01 0.24
N ILE A 73 11.79 10.26 -0.44
CA ILE A 73 11.97 10.41 -1.88
C ILE A 73 10.67 10.03 -2.62
N SER A 74 10.01 8.93 -2.26
CA SER A 74 8.70 8.60 -2.87
C SER A 74 7.65 9.67 -2.62
N ALA A 75 7.62 10.29 -1.43
CA ALA A 75 6.72 11.40 -1.15
C ALA A 75 7.02 12.63 -2.04
N LEU A 76 8.30 12.98 -2.21
CA LEU A 76 8.73 14.09 -3.06
C LEU A 76 8.44 13.83 -4.54
N VAL A 77 8.71 12.62 -5.03
CA VAL A 77 8.35 12.20 -6.39
C VAL A 77 6.83 12.23 -6.55
N GLY A 78 6.07 11.83 -5.54
CA GLY A 78 4.62 11.93 -5.51
C GLY A 78 4.13 13.38 -5.67
N VAL A 79 4.70 14.33 -4.92
CA VAL A 79 4.39 15.76 -5.06
C VAL A 79 4.70 16.24 -6.47
N LEU A 80 5.85 15.86 -7.03
CA LEU A 80 6.23 16.25 -8.38
C LEU A 80 5.24 15.72 -9.42
N VAL A 81 4.83 14.46 -9.31
CA VAL A 81 3.85 13.83 -10.19
C VAL A 81 2.48 14.49 -10.06
N GLU A 82 2.07 14.82 -8.83
CA GLU A 82 0.81 15.51 -8.59
C GLU A 82 0.81 16.89 -9.26
N LEU A 83 1.86 17.68 -9.03
CA LEU A 83 2.00 19.02 -9.59
C LEU A 83 2.15 19.01 -11.12
N ALA A 84 2.85 18.03 -11.69
CA ALA A 84 3.13 17.98 -13.11
C ALA A 84 1.96 17.38 -13.91
N VAL A 85 1.30 16.36 -13.38
CA VAL A 85 0.35 15.52 -14.13
C VAL A 85 -1.02 15.54 -13.49
N ILE A 86 -1.14 15.02 -12.27
CA ILE A 86 -2.45 14.66 -11.68
C ILE A 86 -3.34 15.89 -11.48
N ARG A 87 -2.78 17.02 -11.05
CA ARG A 87 -3.56 18.24 -10.79
C ARG A 87 -4.29 18.79 -12.02
N HIS A 88 -3.79 18.47 -13.22
CA HIS A 88 -4.37 18.92 -14.47
C HIS A 88 -5.49 17.99 -14.96
N LEU A 89 -5.68 16.84 -14.29
CA LEU A 89 -6.57 15.76 -14.71
C LEU A 89 -7.61 15.38 -13.64
N TYR A 90 -7.71 16.12 -12.53
CA TYR A 90 -8.64 15.80 -11.44
C TYR A 90 -10.09 15.63 -11.90
N ASP A 91 -10.56 16.48 -12.82
CA ASP A 91 -11.93 16.41 -13.34
C ASP A 91 -12.12 15.35 -14.44
N ARG A 92 -11.06 14.60 -14.79
CA ARG A 92 -11.03 13.63 -15.90
C ARG A 92 -10.46 12.30 -15.43
N PRO A 93 -11.27 11.47 -14.74
CA PRO A 93 -10.78 10.24 -14.12
C PRO A 93 -10.25 9.22 -15.14
N LEU A 94 -10.87 9.12 -16.32
CA LEU A 94 -10.39 8.23 -17.39
C LEU A 94 -9.03 8.66 -17.93
N ASP A 95 -8.82 9.96 -18.14
CA ASP A 95 -7.55 10.52 -18.60
C ASP A 95 -6.44 10.26 -17.55
N THR A 96 -6.78 10.30 -16.26
CA THR A 96 -5.83 10.02 -15.18
C THR A 96 -5.36 8.57 -15.18
N ILE A 97 -6.23 7.61 -15.51
CA ILE A 97 -5.84 6.19 -15.64
C ILE A 97 -4.81 6.03 -16.76
N VAL A 98 -5.06 6.62 -17.93
CA VAL A 98 -4.12 6.55 -19.07
C VAL A 98 -2.81 7.25 -18.75
N ALA A 99 -2.87 8.43 -18.12
CA ALA A 99 -1.68 9.19 -17.74
C ALA A 99 -0.83 8.45 -16.70
N THR A 100 -1.45 7.86 -15.67
CA THR A 100 -0.73 7.09 -14.64
C THR A 100 -0.18 5.77 -15.18
N TRP A 101 -0.85 5.14 -16.16
CA TRP A 101 -0.27 4.02 -16.88
C TRP A 101 0.97 4.42 -17.69
N GLY A 102 0.91 5.54 -18.42
CA GLY A 102 2.07 6.09 -19.12
C GLY A 102 3.22 6.45 -18.19
N LEU A 103 2.92 7.03 -17.02
CA LEU A 103 3.90 7.29 -15.98
C LEU A 103 4.54 6.00 -15.45
N SER A 104 3.77 4.92 -15.31
CA SER A 104 4.29 3.61 -14.92
C SER A 104 5.28 3.07 -15.93
N LEU A 105 4.98 3.15 -17.23
CA LEU A 105 5.93 2.76 -18.27
C LEU A 105 7.22 3.59 -18.21
N ILE A 106 7.12 4.91 -18.04
CA ILE A 106 8.29 5.79 -17.92
C ILE A 106 9.12 5.43 -16.67
N ALA A 107 8.48 5.19 -15.53
CA ALA A 107 9.16 4.84 -14.29
C ALA A 107 9.85 3.47 -14.38
N THR A 108 9.14 2.45 -14.87
CA THR A 108 9.68 1.10 -15.06
C THR A 108 10.84 1.11 -16.05
N GLN A 109 10.67 1.70 -17.24
CA GLN A 109 11.72 1.75 -18.26
C GLN A 109 12.88 2.66 -17.84
N GLY A 110 12.61 3.78 -17.18
CA GLY A 110 13.62 4.67 -16.63
C GLY A 110 14.50 3.96 -15.60
N THR A 111 13.89 3.19 -14.70
CA THR A 111 14.62 2.39 -13.71
C THR A 111 15.43 1.29 -14.37
N LEU A 112 14.87 0.61 -15.37
CA LEU A 112 15.58 -0.42 -16.15
C LEU A 112 16.85 0.14 -16.83
N ILE A 113 16.77 1.36 -17.38
CA ILE A 113 17.91 2.01 -18.05
C ILE A 113 18.95 2.49 -17.04
N MET A 114 18.52 3.06 -15.91
CA MET A 114 19.44 3.65 -14.92
C MET A 114 20.11 2.61 -14.01
N VAL A 115 19.38 1.59 -13.57
CA VAL A 115 19.84 0.63 -12.56
C VAL A 115 20.13 -0.75 -13.16
N GLY A 116 19.42 -1.13 -14.23
CA GLY A 116 19.51 -2.44 -14.85
C GLY A 116 18.27 -3.30 -14.61
N SER A 117 18.33 -4.56 -15.04
CA SER A 117 17.19 -5.50 -14.97
C SER A 117 16.91 -6.04 -13.58
N THR A 118 17.92 -6.08 -12.71
CA THR A 118 17.80 -6.55 -11.33
C THR A 118 18.72 -5.76 -10.41
N MET A 119 18.33 -5.62 -9.16
CA MET A 119 19.16 -5.10 -8.08
C MET A 119 19.03 -6.02 -6.87
N ALA A 120 20.16 -6.38 -6.27
CA ALA A 120 20.19 -7.24 -5.10
C ALA A 120 19.47 -6.54 -3.93
N GLY A 121 18.56 -7.27 -3.28
CA GLY A 121 17.92 -6.82 -2.05
C GLY A 121 18.94 -6.64 -0.92
N VAL A 122 18.50 -5.98 0.15
CA VAL A 122 19.36 -5.62 1.29
C VAL A 122 19.62 -6.81 2.24
N GLY A 123 18.83 -7.87 2.12
CA GLY A 123 18.84 -9.02 3.02
C GLY A 123 18.04 -8.76 4.29
N THR A 124 17.29 -9.78 4.75
CA THR A 124 16.40 -9.61 5.91
C THR A 124 17.20 -9.45 7.20
N PRO A 125 16.99 -8.38 7.98
CA PRO A 125 17.60 -8.24 9.29
C PRO A 125 17.02 -9.24 10.30
N PHE A 126 17.70 -9.43 11.43
CA PHE A 126 17.29 -10.27 12.57
C PHE A 126 17.28 -11.80 12.35
N GLY A 127 17.43 -12.27 11.11
CA GLY A 127 17.53 -13.70 10.80
C GLY A 127 16.20 -14.45 10.94
N SER A 128 16.30 -15.76 11.22
CA SER A 128 15.15 -16.66 11.35
C SER A 128 15.18 -17.46 12.65
N PHE A 129 14.02 -17.92 13.08
CA PHE A 129 13.84 -18.80 14.24
C PHE A 129 13.08 -20.05 13.81
N GLN A 130 13.31 -21.17 14.50
CA GLN A 130 12.66 -22.44 14.20
C GLN A 130 11.52 -22.69 15.17
N VAL A 131 10.36 -23.13 14.64
CA VAL A 131 9.22 -23.61 15.42
C VAL A 131 8.81 -24.96 14.84
N GLY A 132 9.14 -26.03 15.56
CA GLY A 132 9.09 -27.39 15.01
C GLY A 132 10.10 -27.54 13.87
N ASP A 133 9.68 -28.20 12.78
CA ASP A 133 10.52 -28.44 11.60
C ASP A 133 10.58 -27.25 10.62
N TYR A 134 9.91 -26.13 10.92
CA TYR A 134 9.78 -24.98 10.03
C TYR A 134 10.59 -23.77 10.53
N SER A 135 11.23 -23.07 9.59
CA SER A 135 11.97 -21.84 9.83
C SER A 135 11.16 -20.61 9.44
N TYR A 136 11.03 -19.66 10.37
CA TYR A 136 10.27 -18.42 10.23
C TYR A 136 11.20 -17.21 10.32
N SER A 137 10.97 -16.19 9.49
CA SER A 137 11.75 -14.96 9.52
C SER A 137 11.19 -14.00 10.56
N ILE A 138 12.04 -13.51 11.47
CA ILE A 138 11.65 -12.52 12.48
C ILE A 138 11.16 -11.23 11.79
N TYR A 139 11.73 -10.89 10.64
CA TYR A 139 11.39 -9.69 9.91
C TYR A 139 9.93 -9.64 9.45
N ARG A 140 9.29 -10.78 9.17
CA ARG A 140 7.86 -10.79 8.79
C ARG A 140 6.94 -10.38 9.95
N ILE A 141 7.35 -10.65 11.19
CA ILE A 141 6.65 -10.15 12.38
C ILE A 141 6.82 -8.63 12.48
N VAL A 142 8.01 -8.11 12.17
CA VAL A 142 8.25 -6.66 12.10
C VAL A 142 7.36 -5.99 11.05
N LEU A 143 7.16 -6.62 9.88
CA LEU A 143 6.23 -6.12 8.86
C LEU A 143 4.79 -6.07 9.37
N PHE A 144 4.34 -7.10 10.09
CA PHE A 144 3.02 -7.11 10.71
C PHE A 144 2.85 -5.98 11.74
N CYS A 145 3.83 -5.81 12.64
CA CYS A 145 3.84 -4.69 13.59
C CYS A 145 3.87 -3.33 12.88
N ALA A 146 4.65 -3.20 11.79
CA ALA A 146 4.70 -1.99 10.99
C ALA A 146 3.35 -1.68 10.33
N ALA A 147 2.64 -2.68 9.82
CA ALA A 147 1.30 -2.51 9.26
C ALA A 147 0.30 -1.97 10.29
N LEU A 148 0.30 -2.53 11.51
CA LEU A 148 -0.51 -2.01 12.62
C LEU A 148 -0.09 -0.59 13.01
N GLY A 149 1.21 -0.31 13.04
CA GLY A 149 1.75 1.03 13.31
C GLY A 149 1.33 2.07 12.26
N VAL A 150 1.34 1.70 10.98
CA VAL A 150 0.88 2.56 9.87
C VAL A 150 -0.62 2.83 9.98
N LEU A 151 -1.43 1.80 10.28
CA LEU A 151 -2.86 2.00 10.53
C LEU A 151 -3.09 2.93 11.72
N ALA A 152 -2.44 2.71 12.86
CA ALA A 152 -2.55 3.58 14.02
C ALA A 152 -2.08 5.01 13.73
N GLY A 153 -0.99 5.17 12.98
CA GLY A 153 -0.46 6.46 12.56
C GLY A 153 -1.42 7.21 11.63
N LEU A 154 -2.01 6.51 10.65
CA LEU A 154 -3.06 7.08 9.80
C LEU A 154 -4.29 7.45 10.62
N TYR A 155 -4.65 6.67 11.66
CA TYR A 155 -5.82 6.95 12.47
C TYR A 155 -5.64 8.25 13.24
N ALA A 156 -4.47 8.41 13.86
CA ALA A 156 -4.08 9.64 14.53
C ALA A 156 -4.01 10.81 13.53
N LEU A 157 -3.40 10.61 12.36
CA LEU A 157 -3.27 11.64 11.34
C LEU A 157 -4.64 12.14 10.87
N PHE A 158 -5.56 11.25 10.50
CA PHE A 158 -6.85 11.67 9.97
C PHE A 158 -7.82 12.09 11.08
N ASN A 159 -7.87 11.43 12.23
CA ASN A 159 -8.88 11.76 13.25
C ASN A 159 -8.45 12.84 14.24
N TRP A 160 -7.15 13.01 14.52
CA TRP A 160 -6.68 13.93 15.56
C TRP A 160 -5.97 15.17 15.03
N THR A 161 -5.59 15.24 13.75
CA THR A 161 -4.88 16.41 13.21
C THR A 161 -5.79 17.36 12.44
N ARG A 162 -5.38 18.64 12.38
CA ARG A 162 -6.02 19.66 11.54
C ARG A 162 -5.98 19.29 10.05
N PHE A 163 -4.91 18.63 9.61
CA PHE A 163 -4.79 18.13 8.24
C PHE A 163 -5.95 17.18 7.92
N GLY A 164 -6.23 16.21 8.78
CA GLY A 164 -7.34 15.26 8.56
C GLY A 164 -8.72 15.92 8.49
N VAL A 165 -8.97 16.95 9.31
CA VAL A 165 -10.21 17.73 9.26
C VAL A 165 -10.34 18.50 7.94
N LEU A 166 -9.28 19.22 7.54
CA LEU A 166 -9.24 19.98 6.29
C LEU A 166 -9.36 19.06 5.08
N ALA A 167 -8.71 17.91 5.13
CA ALA A 167 -8.73 16.92 4.07
C ALA A 167 -10.15 16.36 3.89
N ARG A 168 -10.83 15.93 4.97
CA ARG A 168 -12.24 15.50 4.89
C ARG A 168 -13.18 16.60 4.40
N ALA A 169 -13.00 17.85 4.87
CA ALA A 169 -13.80 18.98 4.40
C ALA A 169 -13.63 19.21 2.90
N THR A 170 -12.39 19.06 2.40
CA THR A 170 -12.06 19.19 0.98
C THR A 170 -12.68 18.08 0.14
N ILE A 171 -12.76 16.83 0.62
CA ILE A 171 -13.43 15.74 -0.10
C ILE A 171 -14.93 16.01 -0.25
N GLN A 172 -15.57 16.43 0.84
CA GLN A 172 -17.03 16.55 0.86
C GLN A 172 -17.50 17.63 -0.10
N VAL A 173 -16.95 18.84 0.05
CA VAL A 173 -17.37 20.01 -0.74
C VAL A 173 -16.17 20.94 -0.97
N PRO A 174 -15.34 20.69 -2.01
CA PRO A 174 -14.11 21.45 -2.25
C PRO A 174 -14.35 22.95 -2.40
N HIS A 175 -15.43 23.35 -3.07
CA HIS A 175 -15.76 24.76 -3.29
C HIS A 175 -16.08 25.50 -1.98
N MET A 176 -16.82 24.88 -1.05
CA MET A 176 -17.08 25.47 0.26
C MET A 176 -15.81 25.55 1.11
N ALA A 177 -14.96 24.52 1.08
CA ALA A 177 -13.67 24.56 1.76
C ALA A 177 -12.81 25.73 1.26
N SER A 178 -12.75 25.95 -0.06
CA SER A 178 -12.03 27.09 -0.65
C SER A 178 -12.62 28.45 -0.28
N ALA A 179 -13.95 28.57 -0.18
CA ALA A 179 -14.62 29.80 0.25
C ALA A 179 -14.34 30.15 1.72
N LEU A 180 -14.02 29.14 2.54
CA LEU A 180 -13.60 29.31 3.93
C LEU A 180 -12.09 29.54 4.09
N GLY A 181 -11.36 29.75 2.99
CA GLY A 181 -9.93 30.07 2.99
C GLY A 181 -8.99 28.85 3.05
N VAL A 182 -9.50 27.64 2.81
CA VAL A 182 -8.67 26.44 2.72
C VAL A 182 -8.05 26.36 1.31
N ASP A 183 -6.72 26.26 1.24
CA ASP A 183 -6.05 25.94 -0.02
C ASP A 183 -6.24 24.46 -0.36
N THR A 184 -7.27 24.17 -1.16
CA THR A 184 -7.61 22.81 -1.57
C THR A 184 -6.49 22.15 -2.38
N ARG A 185 -5.72 22.93 -3.15
CA ARG A 185 -4.59 22.41 -3.93
C ARG A 185 -3.49 21.92 -3.01
N LEU A 186 -3.12 22.72 -2.00
CA LEU A 186 -2.14 22.29 -1.00
C LEU A 186 -2.60 21.03 -0.27
N ILE A 187 -3.88 20.93 0.10
CA ILE A 187 -4.43 19.74 0.75
C ILE A 187 -4.35 18.51 -0.18
N TYR A 188 -4.63 18.65 -1.47
CA TYR A 188 -4.47 17.56 -2.43
C TYR A 188 -3.00 17.15 -2.59
N SER A 189 -2.07 18.11 -2.77
CA SER A 189 -0.63 17.81 -2.86
C SER A 189 -0.13 17.10 -1.61
N LEU A 190 -0.51 17.56 -0.40
CA LEU A 190 -0.13 16.93 0.86
C LEU A 190 -0.73 15.52 1.00
N THR A 191 -1.97 15.32 0.58
CA THR A 191 -2.62 14.00 0.60
C THR A 191 -1.94 13.04 -0.37
N PHE A 192 -1.58 13.52 -1.56
CA PHE A 192 -0.86 12.73 -2.55
C PHE A 192 0.57 12.40 -2.06
N ALA A 193 1.27 13.37 -1.46
CA ALA A 193 2.58 13.17 -0.84
C ALA A 193 2.52 12.10 0.26
N CYS A 194 1.48 12.15 1.11
CA CYS A 194 1.25 11.16 2.16
C CYS A 194 1.02 9.76 1.54
N GLY A 195 0.16 9.65 0.54
CA GLY A 195 -0.11 8.37 -0.13
C GLY A 195 1.12 7.78 -0.84
N ALA A 196 1.85 8.60 -1.59
CA ALA A 196 3.09 8.19 -2.27
C ALA A 196 4.20 7.86 -1.27
N GLY A 197 4.31 8.61 -0.17
CA GLY A 197 5.22 8.33 0.93
C GLY A 197 4.91 6.99 1.60
N LEU A 198 3.64 6.70 1.90
CA LEU A 198 3.22 5.40 2.44
C LEU A 198 3.51 4.25 1.47
N ALA A 199 3.37 4.48 0.17
CA ALA A 199 3.79 3.53 -0.85
C ALA A 199 5.32 3.30 -0.78
N GLY A 200 6.11 4.37 -0.69
CA GLY A 200 7.56 4.30 -0.52
C GLY A 200 7.98 3.57 0.76
N LEU A 201 7.26 3.79 1.86
CA LEU A 201 7.45 3.10 3.12
C LEU A 201 7.20 1.59 2.95
N ALA A 202 6.12 1.20 2.28
CA ALA A 202 5.85 -0.20 1.97
C ALA A 202 6.98 -0.81 1.13
N GLY A 203 7.45 -0.10 0.11
CA GLY A 203 8.58 -0.51 -0.73
C GLY A 203 9.86 -0.70 0.08
N GLY A 204 10.21 0.26 0.92
CA GLY A 204 11.40 0.19 1.78
C GLY A 204 11.33 -0.93 2.79
N LEU A 205 10.15 -1.17 3.39
CA LEU A 205 9.92 -2.30 4.29
C LEU A 205 10.02 -3.65 3.57
N TYR A 206 9.62 -3.74 2.30
CA TYR A 206 9.70 -5.00 1.55
C TYR A 206 11.04 -5.23 0.83
N ALA A 207 11.86 -4.18 0.62
CA ALA A 207 13.16 -4.27 -0.04
C ALA A 207 14.13 -5.33 0.53
N PRO A 208 14.16 -5.61 1.85
CA PRO A 208 15.00 -6.67 2.42
C PRO A 208 14.53 -8.09 2.10
N THR A 209 13.26 -8.27 1.70
CA THR A 209 12.60 -9.58 1.58
C THR A 209 12.62 -10.17 0.18
N MET A 210 12.99 -9.38 -0.82
CA MET A 210 12.91 -9.78 -2.23
C MET A 210 14.05 -9.18 -3.05
N THR A 211 14.26 -9.75 -4.24
CA THR A 211 15.11 -9.13 -5.26
C THR A 211 14.34 -8.04 -5.96
N LEU A 212 14.97 -6.90 -6.20
CA LEU A 212 14.34 -5.76 -6.83
C LEU A 212 14.42 -5.93 -8.35
N VAL A 213 13.28 -5.79 -9.00
CA VAL A 213 13.14 -5.80 -10.47
C VAL A 213 12.26 -4.62 -10.87
N PRO A 214 12.52 -3.91 -11.98
CA PRO A 214 11.76 -2.73 -12.34
C PRO A 214 10.25 -2.98 -12.51
N THR A 215 9.86 -4.21 -12.85
CA THR A 215 8.44 -4.58 -13.03
C THR A 215 7.72 -4.94 -11.72
N MET A 216 8.40 -4.87 -10.57
CA MET A 216 7.81 -5.28 -9.28
C MET A 216 6.58 -4.45 -8.89
N GLY A 217 6.50 -3.18 -9.33
CA GLY A 217 5.36 -2.30 -9.07
C GLY A 217 4.02 -2.91 -9.50
N ALA A 218 4.01 -3.66 -10.61
CA ALA A 218 2.82 -4.33 -11.14
C ALA A 218 2.25 -5.40 -10.21
N THR A 219 3.10 -6.09 -9.44
CA THR A 219 2.65 -7.10 -8.47
C THR A 219 2.01 -6.44 -7.25
N PHE A 220 2.58 -5.33 -6.77
CA PHE A 220 2.05 -4.62 -5.61
C PHE A 220 0.75 -3.86 -5.93
N ILE A 221 0.67 -3.17 -7.07
CA ILE A 221 -0.52 -2.42 -7.46
C ILE A 221 -1.75 -3.32 -7.56
N MET A 222 -1.60 -4.55 -8.08
CA MET A 222 -2.71 -5.48 -8.23
C MET A 222 -3.33 -5.84 -6.88
N GLU A 223 -2.52 -6.26 -5.90
CA GLU A 223 -3.01 -6.63 -4.58
C GLU A 223 -3.51 -5.41 -3.77
N ALA A 224 -2.83 -4.27 -3.89
CA ALA A 224 -3.25 -3.01 -3.28
C ALA A 224 -4.62 -2.57 -3.80
N PHE A 225 -4.79 -2.53 -5.12
CA PHE A 225 -6.03 -2.09 -5.77
C PHE A 225 -7.21 -2.98 -5.39
N VAL A 226 -7.01 -4.30 -5.44
CA VAL A 226 -8.02 -5.28 -5.04
C VAL A 226 -8.46 -5.06 -3.57
N THR A 227 -7.51 -4.81 -2.68
CA THR A 227 -7.79 -4.54 -1.26
C THR A 227 -8.59 -3.25 -1.08
N VAL A 228 -8.23 -2.18 -1.80
CA VAL A 228 -8.93 -0.89 -1.72
C VAL A 228 -10.33 -0.96 -2.35
N VAL A 229 -10.51 -1.65 -3.48
CA VAL A 229 -11.83 -1.78 -4.12
C VAL A 229 -12.81 -2.52 -3.21
N ILE A 230 -12.34 -3.55 -2.50
CA ILE A 230 -13.17 -4.27 -1.54
C ILE A 230 -13.42 -3.45 -0.28
N GLY A 231 -12.39 -2.79 0.24
CA GLY A 231 -12.52 -1.96 1.42
C GLY A 231 -13.44 -0.76 1.20
N GLY A 232 -13.28 -0.08 0.07
CA GLY A 232 -13.85 1.22 -0.23
C GLY A 232 -12.95 2.38 0.25
N ALA A 233 -13.47 3.60 0.10
CA ALA A 233 -12.73 4.86 0.24
C ALA A 233 -12.16 5.12 1.67
N ASP A 234 -12.73 4.49 2.70
CA ASP A 234 -12.25 4.67 4.07
C ASP A 234 -11.15 3.65 4.42
N VAL A 235 -9.99 4.13 4.86
CA VAL A 235 -8.85 3.27 5.22
C VAL A 235 -9.17 2.38 6.43
N PHE A 236 -9.92 2.90 7.41
CA PHE A 236 -10.21 2.21 8.68
C PHE A 236 -11.41 1.29 8.58
N LEU A 237 -12.52 1.81 8.07
CA LEU A 237 -13.76 1.04 7.94
C LEU A 237 -13.74 0.10 6.73
N GLY A 238 -12.86 0.37 5.77
CA GLY A 238 -12.75 -0.37 4.52
C GLY A 238 -11.47 -1.18 4.40
N THR A 239 -10.36 -0.49 4.19
CA THR A 239 -9.10 -1.13 3.74
C THR A 239 -8.52 -2.11 4.77
N ALA A 240 -8.54 -1.77 6.07
CA ALA A 240 -8.04 -2.67 7.11
C ALA A 240 -8.91 -3.95 7.28
N PRO A 241 -10.25 -3.87 7.43
CA PRO A 241 -11.11 -5.06 7.41
C PRO A 241 -11.01 -5.88 6.13
N ALA A 242 -10.92 -5.23 4.97
CA ALA A 242 -10.71 -5.90 3.68
C ALA A 242 -9.39 -6.67 3.67
N GLY A 243 -8.29 -6.03 4.08
CA GLY A 243 -6.99 -6.67 4.22
C GLY A 243 -7.02 -7.87 5.17
N GLY A 244 -7.76 -7.77 6.28
CA GLY A 244 -7.98 -8.89 7.21
C GLY A 244 -8.73 -10.06 6.56
N LEU A 245 -9.88 -9.81 5.95
CA LEU A 245 -10.68 -10.84 5.30
C LEU A 245 -9.91 -11.52 4.16
N LEU A 246 -9.27 -10.71 3.31
CA LEU A 246 -8.45 -11.20 2.20
C LEU A 246 -7.22 -11.96 2.68
N ALA A 247 -6.59 -11.54 3.77
CA ALA A 247 -5.46 -12.26 4.38
C ALA A 247 -5.89 -13.62 4.92
N ILE A 248 -7.08 -13.75 5.53
CA ILE A 248 -7.61 -15.05 5.98
C ILE A 248 -7.76 -15.99 4.79
N VAL A 249 -8.37 -15.54 3.70
CA VAL A 249 -8.56 -16.38 2.51
C VAL A 249 -7.21 -16.73 1.89
N LYS A 250 -6.34 -15.74 1.65
CA LYS A 250 -5.03 -15.93 1.01
C LYS A 250 -4.16 -16.88 1.83
N SER A 251 -4.03 -16.65 3.14
CA SER A 251 -3.20 -17.50 4.02
C SER A 251 -3.79 -18.90 4.18
N GLY A 252 -5.11 -19.03 4.35
CA GLY A 252 -5.78 -20.33 4.45
C GLY A 252 -5.60 -21.18 3.19
N MET A 253 -5.77 -20.58 2.01
CA MET A 253 -5.56 -21.27 0.73
C MET A 253 -4.07 -21.58 0.48
N THR A 254 -3.16 -20.72 0.93
CA THR A 254 -1.72 -20.95 0.85
C THR A 254 -1.28 -22.12 1.72
N SER A 255 -1.80 -22.20 2.95
CA SER A 255 -1.57 -23.32 3.88
C SER A 255 -2.11 -24.65 3.33
N TRP A 256 -3.18 -24.62 2.53
CA TRP A 256 -3.80 -25.83 2.01
C TRP A 256 -3.02 -26.45 0.84
N GLN A 257 -2.67 -25.64 -0.17
CA GLN A 257 -2.17 -26.18 -1.44
C GLN A 257 -1.06 -25.31 -2.08
N GLY A 258 -0.49 -24.37 -1.31
CA GLY A 258 0.63 -23.52 -1.71
C GLY A 258 0.24 -22.15 -2.28
N GLN A 259 1.26 -21.35 -2.60
CA GLN A 259 1.14 -19.93 -2.94
C GLN A 259 0.18 -19.63 -4.10
N LEU A 260 0.16 -20.49 -5.13
CA LEU A 260 -0.71 -20.34 -6.29
C LEU A 260 -2.20 -20.39 -5.89
N PHE A 261 -2.57 -21.32 -5.02
CA PHE A 261 -3.94 -21.41 -4.51
C PHE A 261 -4.27 -20.25 -3.59
N GLY A 262 -3.29 -19.71 -2.85
CA GLY A 262 -3.41 -18.43 -2.15
C GLY A 262 -3.86 -17.28 -3.06
N GLN A 263 -3.18 -17.12 -4.21
CA GLN A 263 -3.51 -16.09 -5.19
C GLN A 263 -4.87 -16.32 -5.86
N ILE A 264 -5.18 -17.56 -6.26
CA ILE A 264 -6.49 -17.91 -6.84
C ILE A 264 -7.60 -17.62 -5.82
N GLY A 265 -7.42 -18.06 -4.58
CA GLY A 265 -8.36 -17.85 -3.48
C GLY A 265 -8.60 -16.36 -3.21
N LEU A 266 -7.55 -15.56 -3.20
CA LEU A 266 -7.65 -14.09 -3.12
C LEU A 266 -8.56 -13.56 -4.24
N LEU A 267 -8.26 -13.86 -5.50
CA LEU A 267 -9.03 -13.35 -6.65
C LEU A 267 -10.49 -13.83 -6.65
N VAL A 268 -10.74 -15.08 -6.27
CA VAL A 268 -12.11 -15.62 -6.17
C VAL A 268 -12.88 -14.93 -5.05
N ALA A 269 -12.28 -14.74 -3.87
CA ALA A 269 -12.90 -14.00 -2.78
C ALA A 269 -13.25 -12.58 -3.22
N VAL A 270 -12.41 -11.96 -4.04
CA VAL A 270 -12.64 -10.61 -4.56
C VAL A 270 -13.85 -10.57 -5.49
N ILE A 271 -13.94 -11.52 -6.42
CA ILE A 271 -15.10 -11.65 -7.31
C ILE A 271 -16.38 -11.84 -6.49
N ILE A 272 -16.36 -12.69 -5.47
CA ILE A 272 -17.50 -12.94 -4.60
C ILE A 272 -17.90 -11.68 -3.83
N VAL A 273 -16.93 -11.01 -3.19
CA VAL A 273 -17.19 -9.83 -2.36
C VAL A 273 -17.70 -8.67 -3.22
N VAL A 274 -17.12 -8.40 -4.39
CA VAL A 274 -17.62 -7.34 -5.28
C VAL A 274 -19.04 -7.66 -5.78
N ARG A 275 -19.36 -8.94 -6.03
CA ARG A 275 -20.70 -9.36 -6.46
C ARG A 275 -21.75 -9.24 -5.35
N VAL A 276 -21.39 -9.55 -4.12
CA VAL A 276 -22.33 -9.55 -2.97
C VAL A 276 -22.40 -8.17 -2.31
N LEU A 277 -21.29 -7.42 -2.27
CA LEU A 277 -21.12 -6.12 -1.64
C LEU A 277 -20.59 -5.10 -2.68
N PRO A 278 -21.44 -4.63 -3.62
CA PRO A 278 -21.02 -3.74 -4.70
C PRO A 278 -20.57 -2.35 -4.23
N LYS A 279 -20.88 -1.97 -2.97
CA LYS A 279 -20.42 -0.73 -2.33
C LYS A 279 -19.17 -0.92 -1.46
N GLY A 280 -18.57 -2.12 -1.47
CA GLY A 280 -17.47 -2.48 -0.59
C GLY A 280 -17.87 -2.66 0.88
N ILE A 281 -16.90 -3.01 1.72
CA ILE A 281 -17.09 -3.29 3.15
C ILE A 281 -17.45 -2.01 3.90
N SER A 282 -16.77 -0.89 3.62
CA SER A 282 -17.08 0.41 4.24
C SER A 282 -18.51 0.89 3.94
N GLY A 283 -18.99 0.67 2.70
CA GLY A 283 -20.35 1.05 2.30
C GLY A 283 -21.44 0.22 2.97
N PHE A 284 -21.14 -1.02 3.39
CA PHE A 284 -22.05 -1.84 4.18
C PHE A 284 -22.18 -1.31 5.61
N VAL A 285 -21.05 -1.06 6.27
CA VAL A 285 -21.01 -0.56 7.67
C VAL A 285 -21.66 0.82 7.81
N LEU A 286 -21.48 1.70 6.82
CA LEU A 286 -22.07 3.05 6.86
C LEU A 286 -23.59 3.04 6.60
N ARG A 287 -24.14 2.04 5.92
CA ARG A 287 -25.58 1.91 5.66
C ARG A 287 -26.38 1.60 6.91
N GLU A 288 -25.75 1.05 7.96
CA GLU A 288 -26.40 0.83 9.26
C GLU A 288 -26.50 2.12 10.11
N ARG A 289 -25.95 3.25 9.65
CA ARG A 289 -25.98 4.55 10.37
C ARG A 289 -26.94 5.59 9.78
N THR A 290 -27.71 5.25 8.75
CA THR A 290 -28.73 6.12 8.11
C THR A 290 -30.07 5.42 8.06
#